data_AF-A0A7W3TN39-F1
#
_entry.id   AF-A0A7W3TN39-F1
#
_cell.length_a   1.000
_cell.length_b   1.000
_cell.length_c   1.000
_cell.angle_alpha   90.00
_cell.angle_beta   90.00
_cell.angle_gamma   90.00
#
_symmetry.space_group_name_H-M   'P 1'
#
loop_
_entity.id
_entity.type
_entity.pdbx_description
1 polymer ?
#
loop_
_entity_poly.entity_id
_entity_poly.type
_entity_poly.pdbx_seq_one_letter_code
_entity_poly.pdbx_strand_id
1 'polypeptide(L)'
;MDTRDLLVPALLFAGSLPMFAIAWRIGRGDLHWVNGLDARRLRDPAAVARRLARLLGLVGVALVLGAAGLYAAGDDEGRMIAVVLVLLLVVNGLGFALFRAASAARRDYLPRPPAPSEPDGGRT
;
A
#
# COMPACT_ATOMS: atom_id res chain seq x y z
N MET A 1 23.37 -11.84 21.81
CA MET A 1 22.65 -10.81 21.02
C MET A 1 23.47 -9.55 21.06
N ASP A 2 24.28 -9.37 20.03
CA ASP A 2 24.99 -8.12 19.84
C ASP A 2 23.99 -7.04 19.42
N THR A 3 24.31 -5.78 19.70
CA THR A 3 23.46 -4.63 19.33
C THR A 3 23.16 -4.60 17.83
N ARG A 4 24.04 -5.18 17.02
CA ARG A 4 23.90 -5.30 15.56
C ARG A 4 22.79 -6.27 15.14
N ASP A 5 22.57 -7.35 15.90
CA ASP A 5 21.54 -8.35 15.59
C ASP A 5 20.13 -7.78 15.81
N LEU A 6 20.02 -6.79 16.72
CA LEU A 6 18.79 -6.07 17.00
C LEU A 6 18.51 -4.93 16.01
N LEU A 7 19.53 -4.44 15.28
CA LEU A 7 19.34 -3.34 14.33
C LEU A 7 18.38 -3.74 13.21
N VAL A 8 18.51 -4.93 12.64
CA VAL A 8 17.68 -5.37 11.50
C VAL A 8 16.21 -5.53 11.92
N PRO A 9 15.86 -6.26 12.99
CA PRO A 9 14.49 -6.29 13.51
C PRO A 9 13.95 -4.91 13.89
N ALA A 10 14.76 -4.06 14.54
CA ALA A 10 14.34 -2.72 14.94
C ALA A 10 14.06 -1.82 13.74
N LEU A 11 14.88 -1.88 12.68
CA LEU A 11 14.67 -1.15 11.44
C LEU A 11 13.42 -1.63 10.71
N LEU A 12 13.17 -2.94 10.65
CA LEU A 12 11.94 -3.51 10.09
C LEU A 12 10.71 -3.05 10.85
N PHE A 13 10.76 -3.08 12.19
CA PHE A 13 9.69 -2.60 13.04
C PHE A 13 9.45 -1.09 12.83
N ALA A 14 10.50 -0.28 12.87
CA ALA A 14 10.41 1.17 12.64
C ALA A 14 9.88 1.47 11.24
N GLY A 15 10.30 0.72 10.22
CA GLY A 15 9.81 0.82 8.85
C GLY A 15 8.35 0.43 8.67
N SER A 16 7.77 -0.34 9.59
CA SER A 16 6.33 -0.67 9.55
C SER A 16 5.44 0.52 9.95
N LEU A 17 5.95 1.43 10.80
CA LEU A 17 5.21 2.59 11.31
C LEU A 17 4.68 3.51 10.20
N PRO A 18 5.49 3.96 9.21
CA PRO A 18 4.95 4.78 8.13
C PRO A 18 3.89 4.04 7.32
N MET A 19 3.99 2.73 7.14
CA MET A 19 2.95 1.96 6.43
C MET A 19 1.61 1.99 7.17
N PHE A 20 1.62 1.81 8.49
CA PHE A 20 0.41 1.92 9.30
C PHE A 20 -0.15 3.36 9.32
N ALA A 21 0.72 4.37 9.41
CA ALA A 21 0.30 5.76 9.37
C ALA A 21 -0.42 6.10 8.05
N ILE A 22 0.15 5.67 6.92
CA ILE A 22 -0.46 5.85 5.59
C ILE A 22 -1.77 5.04 5.50
N ALA A 23 -1.78 3.78 5.95
CA ALA A 23 -2.96 2.92 5.89
C ALA A 23 -4.14 3.51 6.68
N TRP A 24 -3.86 3.98 7.90
CA TRP A 24 -4.85 4.63 8.76
C TRP A 24 -5.39 5.92 8.14
N ARG A 25 -4.52 6.73 7.55
CA ARG A 25 -4.91 7.98 6.89
C ARG A 25 -5.76 7.73 5.64
N ILE A 26 -5.38 6.77 4.80
CA ILE A 26 -6.21 6.33 3.65
C ILE A 26 -7.55 5.78 4.14
N GLY A 27 -7.56 5.00 5.22
CA GLY A 27 -8.78 4.44 5.81
C GLY A 27 -9.77 5.48 6.31
N ARG A 28 -9.29 6.69 6.68
CA ARG A 28 -10.13 7.84 7.06
C ARG A 28 -10.73 8.61 5.88
N GLY A 29 -10.38 8.27 4.64
CA GLY A 29 -10.96 8.90 3.44
C GLY A 29 -10.06 9.93 2.75
N ASP A 30 -8.81 10.11 3.18
CA ASP A 30 -7.84 11.01 2.53
C ASP A 30 -7.21 10.39 1.27
N LEU A 31 -8.04 9.92 0.34
CA LEU A 31 -7.57 9.30 -0.90
C LEU A 31 -6.84 10.29 -1.82
N HIS A 32 -6.97 11.60 -1.56
CA HIS A 32 -6.28 12.67 -2.28
C HIS A 32 -4.74 12.62 -2.13
N TRP A 33 -4.22 11.92 -1.13
CA TRP A 33 -2.77 11.69 -0.94
C TRP A 33 -2.22 10.56 -1.81
N VAL A 34 -3.07 9.69 -2.37
CA VAL A 34 -2.62 8.65 -3.29
C VAL A 34 -2.42 9.29 -4.66
N ASN A 35 -1.23 9.84 -4.87
CA ASN A 35 -0.84 10.52 -6.09
C ASN A 35 -1.13 9.62 -7.31
N GLY A 36 -2.04 10.06 -8.18
CA GLY A 36 -2.48 9.32 -9.37
C GLY A 36 -3.87 8.66 -9.30
N LEU A 37 -4.59 8.73 -8.17
CA LEU A 37 -6.02 8.39 -8.10
C LEU A 37 -6.86 9.67 -7.96
N ASP A 38 -7.65 9.98 -8.99
CA ASP A 38 -8.58 11.12 -8.94
C ASP A 38 -9.89 10.65 -8.29
N ALA A 39 -10.01 10.86 -6.97
CA ALA A 39 -11.16 10.43 -6.17
C ALA A 39 -12.51 10.90 -6.74
N ARG A 40 -12.55 11.98 -7.52
CA ARG A 40 -13.75 12.51 -8.18
C ARG A 40 -14.17 11.72 -9.42
N ARG A 41 -13.25 10.96 -10.02
CA ARG A 41 -13.51 10.11 -11.18
C ARG A 41 -13.86 8.67 -10.83
N LEU A 42 -13.55 8.22 -9.61
CA LEU A 42 -13.88 6.85 -9.20
C LEU A 42 -15.39 6.70 -8.95
N ARG A 43 -15.95 5.59 -9.45
CA ARG A 43 -17.34 5.19 -9.17
C ARG A 43 -17.61 4.95 -7.68
N ASP A 44 -16.64 4.37 -6.95
CA ASP A 44 -16.71 4.17 -5.49
C ASP A 44 -15.33 4.38 -4.84
N PRO A 45 -14.99 5.63 -4.47
CA PRO A 45 -13.70 5.95 -3.87
C PRO A 45 -13.55 5.34 -2.47
N ALA A 46 -14.63 5.14 -1.72
CA ALA A 46 -14.59 4.63 -0.35
C ALA A 46 -14.28 3.12 -0.30
N ALA A 47 -14.80 2.34 -1.25
CA ALA A 47 -14.44 0.92 -1.37
C ALA A 47 -12.97 0.74 -1.74
N VAL A 48 -12.45 1.54 -2.68
CA VAL A 48 -11.04 1.50 -3.08
C VAL A 48 -10.12 1.93 -1.94
N ALA A 49 -10.45 3.02 -1.24
CA ALA A 49 -9.73 3.48 -0.06
C ALA A 49 -9.60 2.40 1.01
N ARG A 50 -10.72 1.76 1.38
CA ARG A 50 -10.73 0.68 2.38
C ARG A 50 -9.87 -0.51 1.94
N ARG A 51 -9.90 -0.86 0.66
CA ARG A 51 -9.11 -1.98 0.12
C ARG A 51 -7.61 -1.68 0.15
N LEU A 52 -7.20 -0.48 -0.28
CA LEU A 52 -5.81 -0.04 -0.24
C LEU A 52 -5.30 0.07 1.20
N ALA A 53 -6.10 0.66 2.09
CA ALA A 53 -5.78 0.74 3.52
C ALA A 53 -5.57 -0.64 4.15
N ARG A 54 -6.43 -1.62 3.84
CA ARG A 54 -6.27 -3.00 4.33
C ARG A 54 -5.00 -3.66 3.81
N LEU A 55 -4.73 -3.55 2.50
CA LEU A 55 -3.52 -4.12 1.91
C LEU A 55 -2.25 -3.51 2.49
N LEU A 56 -2.25 -2.18 2.68
CA LEU A 56 -1.12 -1.48 3.26
C LEU A 56 -0.93 -1.80 4.75
N GLY A 57 -2.03 -1.95 5.49
CA GLY A 57 -2.01 -2.45 6.87
C GLY A 57 -1.47 -3.87 6.96
N LEU A 58 -1.82 -4.76 6.01
CA LEU A 58 -1.24 -6.10 5.93
C LEU A 58 0.27 -6.08 5.64
N VAL A 59 0.77 -5.12 4.86
CA VAL A 59 2.23 -4.94 4.69
C VAL A 59 2.86 -4.55 6.03
N GLY A 60 2.27 -3.60 6.76
CA GLY A 60 2.74 -3.25 8.11
C GLY A 60 2.77 -4.46 9.05
N VAL A 61 1.71 -5.26 9.07
CA VAL A 61 1.63 -6.50 9.88
C VAL A 61 2.71 -7.50 9.47
N ALA A 62 2.93 -7.70 8.16
CA ALA A 62 3.97 -8.59 7.66
C ALA A 62 5.36 -8.16 8.12
N LEU A 63 5.66 -6.84 8.11
CA LEU A 63 6.94 -6.31 8.60
C LEU A 63 7.11 -6.52 10.12
N VAL A 64 6.06 -6.32 10.91
CA VAL A 64 6.09 -6.59 12.37
C VAL A 64 6.31 -8.07 12.64
N LEU A 65 5.61 -8.95 11.94
CA LEU A 65 5.81 -10.40 12.06
C LEU A 65 7.20 -10.83 11.58
N GLY A 66 7.73 -10.21 10.52
CA GLY A 66 9.10 -10.41 10.07
C GLY A 66 10.13 -9.98 11.11
N ALA A 67 9.94 -8.83 11.75
CA ALA A 67 10.78 -8.37 12.85
C ALA A 67 10.74 -9.33 14.05
N ALA A 68 9.53 -9.76 14.45
CA ALA A 68 9.36 -10.74 15.53
C ALA A 68 9.99 -12.10 15.18
N GLY A 69 9.84 -12.54 13.92
CA GLY A 69 10.43 -13.78 13.40
C GLY A 69 11.96 -13.74 13.41
N LEU A 70 12.56 -12.63 12.99
CA LEU A 70 14.02 -12.44 13.05
C LEU A 70 14.53 -12.37 14.49
N TYR A 71 13.82 -11.66 15.37
CA TYR A 71 14.15 -11.64 16.80
C TYR A 71 14.11 -13.03 17.42
N ALA A 72 13.10 -13.84 17.07
CA ALA A 72 12.96 -15.22 17.56
C ALA A 72 13.91 -16.23 16.89
N ALA A 73 14.49 -15.89 15.73
CA ALA A 73 15.51 -16.70 15.06
C ALA A 73 16.86 -16.62 15.79
N GLY A 74 17.19 -15.48 16.40
CA GLY A 74 18.47 -15.27 17.07
C GLY A 74 19.63 -15.43 16.07
N ASP A 75 20.64 -16.21 16.45
CA ASP A 75 21.86 -16.42 15.64
C ASP A 75 21.74 -17.61 14.65
N ASP A 76 20.56 -18.24 14.55
CA ASP A 76 20.31 -19.34 13.62
C ASP A 76 20.12 -18.80 12.20
N GLU A 77 21.18 -18.87 11.40
CA GLU A 77 21.18 -18.44 9.99
C GLU A 77 20.09 -19.11 9.16
N GLY A 78 19.81 -20.40 9.39
CA GLY A 78 18.78 -21.13 8.65
C GLY A 78 17.38 -20.58 8.93
N ARG A 79 17.07 -20.31 10.20
CA ARG A 79 15.79 -19.69 10.60
C ARG A 79 15.70 -18.25 10.12
N MET A 80 16.79 -17.48 10.17
CA MET A 80 16.82 -16.11 9.62
C MET A 80 16.53 -16.11 8.11
N ILE A 81 17.21 -16.96 7.33
CA ILE A 81 16.98 -17.08 5.89
C ILE A 81 15.52 -17.46 5.60
N ALA A 82 14.96 -18.42 6.34
CA ALA A 82 13.56 -18.81 6.18
C ALA A 82 12.60 -17.62 6.42
N VAL A 83 12.81 -16.84 7.49
CA VAL A 83 12.01 -15.64 7.78
C VAL A 83 12.13 -14.63 6.65
N VAL A 84 13.34 -14.37 6.16
CA VAL A 84 13.57 -13.42 5.05
C VAL A 84 12.89 -13.88 3.76
N LEU A 85 12.97 -15.17 3.41
CA LEU A 85 12.33 -15.72 2.22
C LEU A 85 10.80 -15.63 2.30
N VAL A 86 10.22 -15.97 3.46
CA VAL A 86 8.78 -15.84 3.69
C VAL A 86 8.36 -14.38 3.61
N LEU A 87 9.11 -13.48 4.27
CA LEU A 87 8.83 -12.05 4.24
C LEU A 87 8.89 -11.49 2.81
N LEU A 88 9.92 -11.89 2.05
CA LEU A 88 10.07 -11.52 0.65
C LEU A 88 8.84 -11.96 -0.16
N LEU A 89 8.42 -13.21 -0.04
CA LEU A 89 7.26 -13.72 -0.76
C LEU A 89 5.97 -12.95 -0.39
N VAL A 90 5.74 -12.72 0.91
CA VAL A 90 4.55 -12.02 1.41
C VAL A 90 4.52 -10.57 0.95
N VAL A 91 5.63 -9.83 1.09
CA VAL A 91 5.71 -8.42 0.70
C VAL A 91 5.54 -8.26 -0.81
N ASN A 92 6.15 -9.13 -1.63
CA ASN A 92 5.95 -9.11 -3.08
C ASN A 92 4.50 -9.43 -3.47
N GLY A 93 3.89 -10.45 -2.85
CA GLY A 93 2.49 -10.78 -3.07
C GLY A 93 1.54 -9.63 -2.72
N LEU A 94 1.77 -8.95 -1.60
CA LEU A 94 1.02 -7.77 -1.19
C LEU A 94 1.25 -6.57 -2.13
N GLY A 95 2.49 -6.37 -2.59
CA GLY A 95 2.83 -5.35 -3.59
C GLY A 95 2.08 -5.58 -4.91
N PHE A 96 2.04 -6.82 -5.38
CA PHE A 96 1.26 -7.19 -6.56
C PHE A 96 -0.25 -6.97 -6.34
N ALA A 97 -0.77 -7.32 -5.16
CA ALA A 97 -2.16 -7.08 -4.81
C ALA A 97 -2.52 -5.59 -4.78
N LEU A 98 -1.63 -4.73 -4.24
CA LEU A 98 -1.75 -3.28 -4.24
C LEU A 98 -1.77 -2.73 -5.67
N PHE A 99 -0.82 -3.16 -6.50
CA PHE A 99 -0.76 -2.76 -7.91
C PHE A 99 -2.05 -3.13 -8.64
N ARG A 100 -2.51 -4.38 -8.49
CA ARG A 100 -3.75 -4.86 -9.10
C ARG A 100 -4.98 -4.09 -8.62
N ALA A 101 -5.05 -3.76 -7.33
CA ALA A 101 -6.14 -2.97 -6.76
C ALA A 101 -6.15 -1.53 -7.33
N ALA A 102 -4.98 -0.91 -7.47
CA ALA A 102 -4.85 0.41 -8.09
C ALA A 102 -5.18 0.39 -9.59
N SER A 103 -4.73 -0.63 -10.32
CA SER A 103 -5.06 -0.80 -11.75
C SER A 103 -6.55 -1.03 -11.97
N ALA A 104 -7.21 -1.83 -11.12
CA ALA A 104 -8.64 -2.02 -11.17
C ALA A 104 -9.40 -0.71 -10.92
N ALA A 105 -9.01 0.04 -9.88
CA ALA A 105 -9.62 1.34 -9.58
C ALA A 105 -9.50 2.35 -10.73
N ARG A 106 -8.39 2.33 -11.48
CA ARG A 106 -8.20 3.18 -12.68
C ARG A 106 -9.11 2.81 -13.83
N ARG A 107 -9.49 1.53 -13.97
CA ARG A 107 -10.44 1.08 -15.00
C ARG A 107 -11.87 1.52 -14.69
N ASP A 108 -12.19 1.70 -13.41
CA ASP A 108 -13.52 2.12 -12.94
C ASP A 108 -13.72 3.65 -12.95
N TYR A 109 -12.89 4.38 -13.71
CA TYR A 109 -13.04 5.82 -13.86
C TYR A 109 -14.26 6.15 -14.72
N LEU A 110 -15.08 7.09 -14.24
CA LEU A 110 -16.18 7.65 -14.99
C LEU A 110 -15.66 8.35 -16.27
N PRO A 111 -16.36 8.23 -17.40
CA PRO A 111 -16.03 8.94 -18.63
C PRO A 111 -15.84 10.43 -18.36
N ARG A 112 -14.82 11.04 -18.99
CA ARG A 112 -14.61 12.48 -18.89
C ARG A 112 -15.86 13.18 -19.44
N PRO A 113 -16.43 14.19 -18.75
CA PRO A 113 -17.51 14.98 -19.32
C PRO A 113 -17.06 15.50 -20.70
N PRO A 114 -17.91 15.46 -21.73
CA PRO A 114 -17.58 16.07 -23.01
C PRO A 114 -17.17 17.52 -22.77
N ALA A 115 -16.14 17.97 -23.50
CA ALA A 115 -15.74 19.38 -23.44
C ALA A 115 -16.98 20.24 -23.72
N PRO A 116 -17.14 21.40 -23.05
CA PRO A 116 -18.20 22.32 -23.38
C PRO A 116 -18.12 22.57 -24.88
N SER A 117 -19.19 22.22 -25.61
CA SER A 117 -19.31 22.55 -27.02
C SER A 117 -19.07 24.05 -27.14
N GLU A 118 -17.99 24.43 -27.81
CA GLU A 118 -17.76 25.82 -28.21
C GLU A 118 -19.07 26.32 -28.83
N PRO A 119 -19.62 27.45 -28.35
CA PRO A 119 -20.84 27.99 -28.92
C PRO A 119 -20.58 28.18 -30.42
N ASP A 120 -21.32 27.43 -31.24
CA ASP A 120 -21.26 27.49 -32.69
C ASP A 120 -21.40 28.97 -33.05
N GLY A 121 -20.28 29.55 -33.48
CA GLY A 121 -20.16 30.96 -33.78
C GLY A 121 -21.07 31.25 -34.94
N GLY A 122 -22.27 31.76 -34.62
CA GLY A 122 -23.32 32.08 -35.57
C GLY A 122 -22.76 32.84 -36.75
N ARG A 123 -22.67 32.17 -37.89
CA ARG A 123 -22.58 32.81 -39.20
C ARG A 123 -23.98 33.29 -39.55
N THR A 124 -24.25 34.55 -39.20
CA THR A 124 -25.29 35.37 -39.85
C THR A 124 -24.61 36.25 -40.89
#